data_AF-A0A924ESJ6-F1
#
_entry.id   AF-A0A924ESJ6-F1
#
_cell.length_a   1.000
_cell.length_b   1.000
_cell.length_c   1.000
_cell.angle_alpha   90.00
_cell.angle_beta   90.00
_cell.angle_gamma   90.00
#
_symmetry.space_group_name_H-M   'P 1'
#
loop_
_entity.id
_entity.type
_entity.pdbx_description
1 polymer ?
#
loop_
_entity_poly.entity_id
_entity_poly.type
_entity_poly.pdbx_seq_one_letter_code
_entity_poly.pdbx_strand_id
1 'polypeptide(L)' 'LDTATASAAKLGQRAVLEVSSADQRAVALYRRAGWVEAGTGPHREWLPEGASSLLFVAPDNQQRH' A
#
# COMPACT_ATOMS: atom_id res chain seq x y z
N LEU A 1 -6.01 9.12 -0.44
CA LEU A 1 -4.69 8.51 -0.14
C LEU A 1 -3.78 9.53 0.53
N ASP A 2 -3.72 10.73 -0.03
CA ASP A 2 -2.81 11.80 0.37
C ASP A 2 -2.89 12.17 1.86
N THR A 3 -4.09 12.28 2.42
CA THR A 3 -4.27 12.63 3.85
C THR A 3 -3.60 11.63 4.80
N ALA A 4 -3.76 10.33 4.58
CA ALA A 4 -3.16 9.31 5.44
C ALA A 4 -1.63 9.28 5.30
N THR A 5 -1.13 9.41 4.07
CA THR A 5 0.32 9.47 3.81
C THR A 5 0.97 10.71 4.40
N ALA A 6 0.30 11.86 4.34
CA ALA A 6 0.79 13.12 4.91
C ALA A 6 0.81 13.05 6.45
N SER A 7 -0.20 12.45 7.08
CA SER A 7 -0.22 12.26 8.53
C SER A 7 0.89 11.32 9.01
N ALA A 8 1.14 10.21 8.32
CA ALA A 8 2.26 9.32 8.66
C ALA A 8 3.61 10.04 8.53
N ALA A 9 3.80 10.80 7.45
CA ALA A 9 5.02 11.56 7.22
C ALA A 9 5.30 12.61 8.32
N LYS A 10 4.26 13.29 8.83
CA LYS A 10 4.39 14.22 9.98
C LYS A 10 4.90 13.55 11.24
N LEU A 11 4.72 12.24 11.38
CA LEU A 11 5.20 11.44 12.50
C LEU A 11 6.56 10.78 12.22
N GLY A 12 7.22 11.09 11.10
CA GLY A 12 8.45 10.42 10.67
C GLY A 12 8.24 8.96 10.28
N GLN A 13 7.00 8.57 9.98
CA GLN A 13 6.61 7.21 9.60
C GLN A 13 6.23 7.15 8.13
N ARG A 14 6.19 5.93 7.59
CA ARG A 14 5.69 5.67 6.24
C ARG A 14 4.44 4.80 6.29
N ALA A 15 3.42 5.21 5.56
CA ALA A 15 2.18 4.43 5.48
C ALA A 15 2.40 3.14 4.70
N VAL A 16 1.81 2.05 5.20
CA VAL A 16 1.78 0.74 4.56
C VAL A 16 0.33 0.31 4.40
N LEU A 17 0.00 -0.28 3.25
CA LEU A 17 -1.30 -0.85 2.95
C LEU A 17 -1.17 -2.34 2.67
N GLU A 18 -2.15 -3.09 3.12
CA GLU A 18 -2.32 -4.51 2.82
C GLU A 18 -3.49 -4.65 1.84
N VAL A 19 -3.26 -5.28 0.68
CA VAL A 19 -4.20 -5.33 -0.44
C VAL A 19 -4.35 -6.77 -0.92
N SER A 20 -5.59 -7.21 -1.19
CA SER A 20 -5.80 -8.50 -1.82
C SER A 20 -5.25 -8.52 -3.25
N SER A 21 -4.44 -9.52 -3.57
CA SER A 21 -3.97 -9.76 -4.95
C SER A 21 -5.11 -10.04 -5.95
N ALA A 22 -6.29 -10.44 -5.47
CA ALA A 22 -7.47 -10.62 -6.33
C ALA A 22 -8.11 -9.28 -6.75
N ASP A 23 -7.88 -8.20 -6.01
CA ASP A 23 -8.42 -6.87 -6.36
C ASP A 23 -7.46 -6.12 -7.30
N GLN A 24 -7.52 -6.49 -8.58
CA GLN A 24 -6.70 -5.91 -9.63
C GLN A 24 -6.92 -4.39 -9.81
N ARG A 25 -8.10 -3.87 -9.43
CA ARG A 25 -8.39 -2.43 -9.52
C ARG A 25 -7.66 -1.67 -8.42
N ALA A 26 -7.69 -2.16 -7.18
CA ALA A 26 -6.93 -1.59 -6.07
C ALA A 26 -5.42 -1.65 -6.34
N VAL A 27 -4.91 -2.81 -6.79
CA VAL A 27 -3.49 -2.98 -7.15
C VAL A 27 -3.06 -1.97 -8.22
N ALA A 28 -3.84 -1.83 -9.30
CA ALA A 28 -3.54 -0.87 -10.36
C ALA A 28 -3.59 0.58 -9.87
N LEU A 29 -4.55 0.92 -8.99
CA LEU A 29 -4.65 2.24 -8.38
C LEU A 29 -3.39 2.61 -7.60
N TYR A 30 -2.93 1.72 -6.71
CA TYR A 30 -1.76 1.99 -5.86
C TYR A 30 -0.46 2.09 -6.68
N ARG A 31 -0.27 1.21 -7.67
CA ARG A 31 0.86 1.30 -8.60
C ARG A 31 0.89 2.63 -9.37
N ARG A 32 -0.26 3.07 -9.88
CA ARG A 32 -0.37 4.37 -10.58
C ARG A 32 -0.15 5.57 -9.65
N ALA A 33 -0.53 5.43 -8.38
CA ALA A 33 -0.28 6.43 -7.35
C ALA A 33 1.17 6.44 -6.84
N GLY A 34 2.07 5.63 -7.40
CA GLY A 34 3.50 5.60 -7.06
C GLY A 34 3.82 4.83 -5.78
N TRP A 35 2.88 4.03 -5.25
CA TRP A 35 3.18 3.14 -4.14
C TRP A 35 4.03 1.97 -4.62
N VAL A 36 4.98 1.57 -3.78
CA VAL A 36 5.93 0.49 -4.08
C VAL A 36 5.45 -0.80 -3.42
N GLU A 37 5.34 -1.87 -4.21
CA GLU A 37 5.09 -3.20 -3.69
C GLU A 37 6.33 -3.70 -2.95
N ALA A 38 6.20 -3.93 -1.64
CA ALA A 38 7.30 -4.34 -0.76
C ALA A 38 7.35 -5.86 -0.54
N GLY A 39 6.33 -6.59 -0.97
CA GLY A 39 6.25 -8.04 -0.90
C GLY A 39 4.85 -8.55 -0.58
N THR A 40 4.78 -9.80 -0.12
CA THR A 40 3.53 -10.47 0.26
C THR A 40 3.38 -10.52 1.77
N GLY A 41 2.18 -10.24 2.27
CA GLY A 41 1.81 -10.38 3.68
C GLY A 41 1.42 -11.82 4.04
N PRO A 42 1.19 -12.11 5.34
CA PRO A 42 0.63 -13.38 5.76
C PRO A 42 -0.78 -13.59 5.16
N HIS A 43 -1.22 -14.83 5.07
CA HIS A 43 -2.61 -15.11 4.70
C HIS A 43 -3.56 -14.54 5.78
N ARG A 44 -4.66 -13.91 5.33
CA ARG A 44 -5.67 -13.30 6.19
C ARG A 44 -7.04 -13.89 5.89
N GLU A 45 -7.86 -14.02 6.92
CA GLU A 45 -9.24 -14.54 6.80
C GLU A 45 -10.15 -13.73 5.87
N TRP A 46 -9.85 -12.44 5.67
CA TRP A 46 -10.61 -11.56 4.78
C TRP A 46 -10.20 -11.70 3.30
N LEU A 47 -9.16 -12.46 2.99
CA LEU A 47 -8.75 -12.71 1.60
C LEU A 47 -9.68 -13.73 0.95
N PRO A 48 -10.05 -13.52 -0.32
CA PRO A 48 -10.65 -14.57 -1.13
C PRO A 48 -9.78 -15.83 -1.16
N GLU A 49 -10.40 -16.99 -1.35
CA GLU A 49 -9.69 -18.25 -1.49
C GLU A 49 -8.67 -18.19 -2.64
N GLY A 50 -7.45 -18.66 -2.39
CA GLY A 50 -6.35 -18.63 -3.35
C GLY A 50 -5.71 -17.24 -3.55
N ALA A 51 -6.23 -16.18 -2.94
CA ALA A 51 -5.61 -14.86 -3.00
C ALA A 51 -4.48 -14.72 -1.97
N SER A 52 -3.40 -14.06 -2.38
CA SER A 52 -2.35 -13.58 -1.48
C SER A 52 -2.59 -12.13 -1.04
N SER A 53 -2.03 -11.78 0.12
CA SER A 53 -1.93 -10.41 0.60
C SER A 53 -0.70 -9.73 0.00
N LEU A 54 -0.85 -8.53 -0.56
CA LEU A 54 0.23 -7.69 -1.09
C LEU A 54 0.44 -6.49 -0.17
N LEU A 55 1.70 -6.20 0.15
CA LEU A 55 2.09 -5.06 0.97
C LEU A 55 2.58 -3.92 0.06
N PHE A 56 1.94 -2.77 0.18
CA PHE A 56 2.32 -1.55 -0.53
C PHE A 56 2.82 -0.50 0.44
N VAL A 57 3.93 0.14 0.09
CA VAL A 57 4.57 1.19 0.86
C VAL A 57 4.37 2.53 0.14
N ALA A 58 3.96 3.55 0.88
CA ALA A 58 3.71 4.89 0.32
C ALA A 58 4.98 5.48 -0.33
N PRO A 59 4.84 6.29 -1.39
CA PRO A 59 5.99 6.96 -1.99
C PRO A 59 6.70 7.89 -1.00
N ASP A 60 7.99 8.12 -1.23
CA ASP A 60 8.75 9.11 -0.48
C ASP A 60 8.31 10.52 -0.85
N ASN A 61 7.56 11.17 0.05
CA ASN A 61 7.16 12.56 -0.11
C ASN A 61 8.28 13.57 0.22
N GLN A 62 9.51 13.10 0.52
CA GLN A 62 10.64 13.95 0.94
C GLN A 62 11.27 14.80 -0.19
N GLN A 63 10.74 14.82 -1.41
CA GLN A 63 11.35 15.53 -2.55
C GLN A 63 10.63 16.81 -3.00
N ARG A 64 9.69 17.35 -2.23
CA ARG A 64 9.13 18.69 -2.51
C ARG A 64 9.67 19.70 -1.50
N HIS A 65 10.90 20.14 -1.74
CA HIS A 65 11.49 21.33 -1.14
C HIS A 65 11.29 22.54 -2.04
#